data_AF-A0A7X4B9N7-F1
#
_entry.id   AF-A0A7X4B9N7-F1
#
_cell.length_a   1.000
_cell.length_b   1.000
_cell.length_c   1.000
_cell.angle_alpha   90.00
_cell.angle_beta   90.00
_cell.angle_gamma   90.00
#
_symmetry.space_group_name_H-M   'P 1'
#
loop_
_entity.id
_entity.type
_entity.pdbx_description
1 polymer ?
#
loop_
_entity_poly.entity_id
_entity_poly.type
_entity_poly.pdbx_seq_one_letter_code
_entity_poly.pdbx_strand_id
1 'polypeptide(L)'
;LNYSYFREDFPDTFRTAVEIREDIAARGWDTVVAFQTRNPMHRAHEGLCKIAQEAVNADGILIHMLLGKLKPGDIPAAVRDACIRTMVERYFPENTVSITGYGFDMLYAGPREALLHAVFRQNCGASHFIVGRDHAGAGDYYGAFDAQEIFDTIPEDALEIGIFRGNFTVWSKKLNEIVMMSDSPHDADDYFSISGTKLREMLAAGEPPPPEIARPEVAQILMEYYQSEANA
;
A
#
# COMPACT_ATOMS: atom_id res chain seq x y z
N LEU A 1 10.44 10.99 26.16
CA LEU A 1 9.98 11.46 24.83
C LEU A 1 8.61 10.85 24.57
N ASN A 2 7.68 11.59 23.97
CA ASN A 2 6.42 11.05 23.45
C ASN A 2 6.46 11.05 21.91
N TYR A 3 5.53 10.34 21.27
CA TYR A 3 5.40 10.26 19.81
C TYR A 3 4.18 11.05 19.30
N SER A 4 3.79 12.11 20.01
CA SER A 4 2.56 12.87 19.75
C SER A 4 1.31 11.98 19.74
N TYR A 5 0.23 12.47 19.12
CA TYR A 5 -1.05 11.78 18.98
C TYR A 5 -0.95 10.46 18.18
N PHE A 6 0.12 10.26 17.40
CA PHE A 6 0.24 9.07 16.54
C PHE A 6 0.23 7.76 17.34
N ARG A 7 0.89 7.71 18.51
CA ARG A 7 0.87 6.52 19.37
C ARG A 7 -0.40 6.44 20.21
N GLU A 8 -0.96 7.58 20.60
CA GLU A 8 -2.14 7.64 21.48
C GLU A 8 -3.42 7.26 20.71
N ASP A 9 -3.59 7.77 19.50
CA ASP A 9 -4.76 7.53 18.65
C ASP A 9 -4.68 6.19 17.88
N PHE A 10 -3.45 5.68 17.65
CA PHE A 10 -3.22 4.46 16.87
C PHE A 10 -2.29 3.45 17.60
N PRO A 11 -2.59 3.04 18.84
CA PRO A 11 -1.67 2.25 19.67
C PRO A 11 -1.33 0.88 19.06
N ASP A 12 -2.30 0.26 18.37
CA ASP A 12 -2.13 -1.09 17.79
C ASP A 12 -1.35 -1.09 16.47
N THR A 13 -1.23 0.07 15.83
CA THR A 13 -0.66 0.21 14.48
C THR A 13 0.64 1.01 14.48
N PHE A 14 0.74 2.08 15.27
CA PHE A 14 1.94 2.91 15.33
C PHE A 14 3.15 2.10 15.80
N ARG A 15 4.24 2.13 15.04
CA ARG A 15 5.51 1.53 15.43
C ARG A 15 6.68 2.46 15.12
N THR A 16 7.69 2.42 15.98
CA THR A 16 8.98 3.04 15.71
C THR A 16 9.80 2.16 14.75
N ALA A 17 10.79 2.74 14.07
CA ALA A 17 11.72 1.98 13.24
C ALA A 17 12.46 0.89 14.04
N VAL A 18 12.71 1.12 15.33
CA VAL A 18 13.33 0.14 16.24
C VAL A 18 12.41 -1.06 16.46
N GLU A 19 11.16 -0.82 16.86
CA GLU A 19 10.16 -1.88 17.06
C GLU A 19 9.90 -2.67 15.76
N ILE A 20 9.95 -2.02 14.59
CA ILE A 20 9.81 -2.71 13.30
C ILE A 20 11.03 -3.62 13.04
N ARG A 21 12.25 -3.18 13.30
CA ARG A 21 13.44 -4.02 13.17
C ARG A 21 13.41 -5.23 14.11
N GLU A 22 12.92 -5.03 15.33
CA GLU A 22 12.73 -6.11 16.31
C GLU A 22 11.68 -7.12 15.82
N ASP A 23 10.55 -6.67 15.27
CA ASP A 23 9.52 -7.53 14.67
C ASP A 23 10.07 -8.32 13.46
N ILE A 24 10.78 -7.66 12.54
CA ILE A 24 11.44 -8.31 11.39
C ILE A 24 12.41 -9.41 11.86
N ALA A 25 13.27 -9.11 12.84
CA ALA A 25 14.22 -10.07 13.38
C ALA A 25 13.53 -11.23 14.11
N ALA A 26 12.47 -10.96 14.88
CA ALA A 26 11.71 -11.98 15.60
C ALA A 26 10.97 -12.95 14.66
N ARG A 27 10.61 -12.49 13.45
CA ARG A 27 9.99 -13.30 12.40
C ARG A 27 10.99 -14.09 11.57
N GLY A 28 12.29 -13.82 11.73
CA GLY A 28 13.36 -14.43 10.95
C GLY A 28 13.35 -14.01 9.49
N TRP A 29 12.93 -12.78 9.19
CA TRP A 29 12.93 -12.25 7.83
C TRP A 29 14.24 -11.54 7.52
N ASP A 30 14.88 -11.90 6.40
CA ASP A 30 16.10 -11.26 5.91
C ASP A 30 15.77 -10.27 4.78
N THR A 31 14.93 -10.69 3.83
CA THR A 31 14.48 -9.86 2.70
C THR A 31 13.06 -9.39 2.94
N VAL A 32 12.90 -8.09 3.16
CA VAL A 32 11.59 -7.45 3.43
C VAL A 32 11.26 -6.41 2.37
N VAL A 33 10.04 -6.48 1.82
CA VAL A 33 9.47 -5.49 0.89
C VAL A 33 8.52 -4.57 1.64
N ALA A 34 8.77 -3.26 1.58
CA ALA A 34 7.89 -2.26 2.18
C ALA A 34 6.88 -1.69 1.18
N PHE A 35 5.63 -1.52 1.63
CA PHE A 35 4.54 -0.91 0.87
C PHE A 35 3.89 0.22 1.68
N GLN A 36 3.85 1.43 1.12
CA GLN A 36 3.11 2.55 1.73
C GLN A 36 1.66 2.55 1.28
N THR A 37 0.72 2.70 2.22
CA THR A 37 -0.66 3.05 1.88
C THR A 37 -1.27 4.00 2.91
N ARG A 38 -2.21 4.82 2.45
CA ARG A 38 -3.14 5.58 3.31
C ARG A 38 -4.61 5.16 3.10
N ASN A 39 -4.84 4.28 2.13
CA ASN A 39 -6.14 3.78 1.72
C ASN A 39 -6.28 2.31 2.14
N PRO A 40 -7.51 1.79 2.26
CA PRO A 40 -7.74 0.35 2.21
C PRO A 40 -7.06 -0.26 0.98
N MET A 41 -6.57 -1.48 1.11
CA MET A 41 -5.97 -2.21 -0.01
C MET A 41 -7.04 -2.99 -0.76
N HIS A 42 -7.17 -2.71 -2.06
CA HIS A 42 -7.98 -3.50 -2.98
C HIS A 42 -7.13 -4.60 -3.62
N ARG A 43 -7.75 -5.44 -4.47
CA ARG A 43 -7.07 -6.62 -5.04
C ARG A 43 -5.85 -6.26 -5.89
N ALA A 44 -5.83 -5.09 -6.51
CA ALA A 44 -4.66 -4.57 -7.22
C ALA A 44 -3.47 -4.33 -6.27
N HIS A 45 -3.67 -3.68 -5.12
CA HIS A 45 -2.60 -3.44 -4.15
C HIS A 45 -2.14 -4.74 -3.48
N GLU A 46 -3.07 -5.64 -3.17
CA GLU A 46 -2.78 -6.99 -2.70
C GLU A 46 -1.86 -7.73 -3.69
N GLY A 47 -2.23 -7.75 -4.97
CA GLY A 47 -1.46 -8.38 -6.03
C GLY A 47 -0.09 -7.73 -6.24
N LEU A 48 -0.01 -6.40 -6.22
CA LEU A 48 1.27 -5.69 -6.33
C LEU A 48 2.24 -6.10 -5.22
N CYS A 49 1.76 -6.24 -3.98
CA CYS A 49 2.61 -6.70 -2.87
C CYS A 49 3.09 -8.13 -3.08
N LYS A 50 2.23 -9.02 -3.57
CA LYS A 50 2.59 -10.43 -3.87
C LYS A 50 3.58 -10.55 -5.02
N ILE A 51 3.35 -9.80 -6.10
CA ILE A 51 4.25 -9.74 -7.25
C ILE A 51 5.63 -9.22 -6.81
N ALA A 52 5.67 -8.15 -6.02
CA ALA A 52 6.92 -7.63 -5.49
C ALA A 52 7.63 -8.64 -4.57
N GLN A 53 6.88 -9.29 -3.68
CA GLN A 53 7.42 -10.31 -2.79
C GLN A 53 8.06 -11.47 -3.58
N GLU A 54 7.37 -11.98 -4.59
CA GLU A 54 7.87 -13.05 -5.45
C GLU A 54 9.09 -12.61 -6.26
N ALA A 55 9.02 -11.44 -6.90
CA ALA A 55 10.06 -10.95 -7.80
C ALA A 55 11.42 -10.73 -7.10
N VAL A 56 11.42 -10.36 -5.82
CA VAL A 56 12.65 -10.16 -5.03
C VAL A 56 12.91 -11.29 -4.03
N ASN A 57 12.13 -12.38 -4.10
CA ASN A 57 12.20 -13.52 -3.17
C ASN A 57 12.20 -13.08 -1.69
N ALA A 58 11.23 -12.24 -1.32
CA ALA A 58 11.14 -11.66 0.02
C ALA A 58 10.43 -12.59 1.02
N ASP A 59 11.00 -12.67 2.22
CA ASP A 59 10.46 -13.43 3.36
C ASP A 59 9.20 -12.78 3.93
N GLY A 60 9.11 -11.44 3.84
CA GLY A 60 7.97 -10.71 4.36
C GLY A 60 7.70 -9.36 3.70
N ILE A 61 6.47 -8.89 3.92
CA ILE A 61 5.97 -7.60 3.46
C ILE A 61 5.69 -6.71 4.68
N LEU A 62 6.26 -5.51 4.67
CA LEU A 62 5.96 -4.45 5.63
C LEU A 62 4.91 -3.50 5.02
N ILE A 63 3.64 -3.68 5.38
CA ILE A 63 2.60 -2.69 5.07
C ILE A 63 2.75 -1.54 6.07
N HIS A 64 3.27 -0.40 5.61
CA HIS A 64 3.67 0.72 6.45
C HIS A 64 2.77 1.94 6.19
N MET A 65 1.69 2.05 6.96
CA MET A 65 0.67 3.07 6.79
C MET A 65 1.13 4.46 7.23
N LEU A 66 0.74 5.47 6.46
CA LEU A 66 0.84 6.86 6.92
C LEU A 66 -0.30 7.15 7.90
N LEU A 67 0.03 7.41 9.15
CA LEU A 67 -0.91 7.79 10.21
C LEU A 67 -0.97 9.31 10.30
N GLY A 68 -2.18 9.85 10.45
CA GLY A 68 -2.38 11.29 10.53
C GLY A 68 -3.86 11.63 10.65
N LYS A 69 -4.15 12.93 10.67
CA LYS A 69 -5.52 13.44 10.72
C LYS A 69 -6.24 13.16 9.39
N LEU A 70 -7.50 12.77 9.50
CA LEU A 70 -8.38 12.57 8.34
C LEU A 70 -8.62 13.90 7.61
N LYS A 71 -8.62 13.85 6.28
CA LYS A 71 -9.19 14.91 5.43
C LYS A 71 -10.65 14.59 5.09
N PRO A 72 -11.47 15.57 4.70
CA PRO A 72 -12.83 15.30 4.24
C PRO A 72 -12.85 14.25 3.12
N GLY A 73 -13.61 13.18 3.33
CA GLY A 73 -13.70 12.04 2.40
C GLY A 73 -12.71 10.90 2.65
N ASP A 74 -11.79 11.03 3.62
CA ASP A 74 -10.91 9.92 4.02
C ASP A 74 -11.68 8.88 4.84
N ILE A 75 -11.32 7.62 4.64
CA ILE A 75 -11.86 6.49 5.43
C ILE A 75 -11.20 6.50 6.82
N PRO A 76 -11.97 6.38 7.91
CA PRO A 76 -11.44 6.32 9.27
C PRO A 76 -10.34 5.27 9.43
N ALA A 77 -9.36 5.55 10.29
CA ALA A 77 -8.21 4.69 10.48
C ALA A 77 -8.58 3.27 10.90
N ALA A 78 -9.58 3.12 11.79
CA ALA A 78 -10.06 1.83 12.24
C ALA A 78 -10.65 0.99 11.10
N VAL A 79 -11.41 1.61 10.19
CA VAL A 79 -12.00 0.93 9.01
C VAL A 79 -10.89 0.50 8.05
N ARG A 80 -9.93 1.39 7.76
CA ARG A 80 -8.77 1.06 6.92
C ARG A 80 -7.94 -0.09 7.50
N ASP A 81 -7.64 -0.04 8.80
CA ASP A 81 -6.87 -1.06 9.50
C ASP A 81 -7.61 -2.41 9.47
N ALA A 82 -8.92 -2.42 9.72
CA ALA A 82 -9.76 -3.62 9.62
C ALA A 82 -9.76 -4.22 8.20
N CYS A 83 -9.84 -3.39 7.15
CA CYS A 83 -9.74 -3.85 5.76
C CYS A 83 -8.39 -4.53 5.48
N ILE A 84 -7.28 -3.89 5.88
CA ILE A 84 -5.93 -4.43 5.62
C ILE A 84 -5.69 -5.71 6.43
N ARG A 85 -6.08 -5.75 7.71
CA ARG A 85 -5.96 -6.96 8.54
C ARG A 85 -6.77 -8.12 7.99
N THR A 86 -8.02 -7.87 7.60
CA THR A 86 -8.88 -8.89 6.98
C THR A 86 -8.28 -9.42 5.68
N MET A 87 -7.73 -8.54 4.84
CA MET A 87 -7.03 -8.95 3.62
C MET A 87 -5.83 -9.84 3.94
N VAL A 88 -4.99 -9.45 4.91
CA VAL A 88 -3.80 -10.20 5.29
C VAL A 88 -4.16 -11.57 5.87
N GLU A 89 -5.07 -11.62 6.85
CA GLU A 89 -5.49 -12.85 7.52
C GLU A 89 -6.05 -13.89 6.54
N ARG A 90 -6.78 -13.45 5.52
CA ARG A 90 -7.49 -14.35 4.60
C ARG A 90 -6.70 -14.73 3.35
N TYR A 91 -5.78 -13.85 2.91
CA TYR A 91 -5.20 -13.94 1.57
C TYR A 91 -3.68 -13.96 1.53
N PHE A 92 -2.99 -13.85 2.66
CA PHE A 92 -1.54 -14.03 2.74
C PHE A 92 -1.22 -15.26 3.60
N PRO A 93 -0.14 -15.99 3.30
CA PRO A 93 0.34 -17.04 4.18
C PRO A 93 0.68 -16.50 5.58
N GLU A 94 0.67 -17.39 6.58
CA GLU A 94 1.11 -17.02 7.91
C GLU A 94 2.58 -16.55 7.89
N ASN A 95 2.90 -15.60 8.75
CA ASN A 95 4.24 -15.03 8.87
C ASN A 95 4.83 -14.45 7.57
N THR A 96 4.01 -13.84 6.69
CA THR A 96 4.53 -13.11 5.51
C THR A 96 4.19 -11.63 5.47
N VAL A 97 3.39 -11.11 6.42
CA VAL A 97 3.01 -9.68 6.43
C VAL A 97 3.02 -9.10 7.84
N SER A 98 3.61 -7.91 7.97
CA SER A 98 3.56 -7.06 9.17
C SER A 98 2.81 -5.78 8.82
N ILE A 99 1.79 -5.45 9.61
CA ILE A 99 0.93 -4.27 9.41
C ILE A 99 1.29 -3.25 10.48
N THR A 100 1.87 -2.13 10.04
CA THR A 100 2.36 -1.07 10.93
C THR A 100 1.99 0.30 10.38
N GLY A 101 2.28 1.35 11.14
CA GLY A 101 2.16 2.71 10.69
C GLY A 101 3.15 3.66 11.37
N TYR A 102 3.38 4.80 10.73
CA TYR A 102 4.25 5.86 11.21
C TYR A 102 3.53 7.20 11.18
N GLY A 103 3.97 8.11 12.04
CA GLY A 103 3.45 9.47 12.13
C GLY A 103 4.31 10.45 11.35
N PHE A 104 3.72 11.10 10.35
CA PHE A 104 4.34 12.15 9.56
C PHE A 104 3.25 12.96 8.84
N ASP A 105 3.52 14.24 8.52
CA ASP A 105 2.64 15.00 7.65
C ASP A 105 3.15 14.87 6.21
N MET A 106 2.33 14.28 5.33
CA MET A 106 2.68 14.08 3.92
C MET A 106 3.03 15.41 3.25
N LEU A 107 4.17 15.46 2.57
CA LEU A 107 4.67 16.68 1.91
C LEU A 107 4.02 16.89 0.54
N TYR A 108 3.53 15.82 -0.09
CA TYR A 108 3.07 15.81 -1.47
C TYR A 108 4.16 16.27 -2.45
N ALA A 109 5.41 15.89 -2.15
CA ALA A 109 6.60 16.35 -2.87
C ALA A 109 7.10 15.34 -3.91
N GLY A 110 6.24 14.40 -4.31
CA GLY A 110 6.45 13.48 -5.41
C GLY A 110 7.81 12.77 -5.34
N PRO A 111 8.66 12.92 -6.37
CA PRO A 111 9.96 12.25 -6.42
C PRO A 111 10.85 12.49 -5.18
N ARG A 112 10.88 13.71 -4.64
CA ARG A 112 11.74 14.01 -3.49
C ARG A 112 11.25 13.33 -2.22
N GLU A 113 9.93 13.19 -2.06
CA GLU A 113 9.33 12.45 -0.96
C GLU A 113 9.51 10.93 -1.13
N ALA A 114 9.58 10.42 -2.37
CA ALA A 114 9.93 9.02 -2.63
C ALA A 114 11.35 8.65 -2.12
N LEU A 115 12.32 9.56 -2.25
CA LEU A 115 13.65 9.38 -1.65
C LEU A 115 13.58 9.36 -0.12
N LEU A 116 12.86 10.32 0.51
CA LEU A 116 12.66 10.35 1.96
C LEU A 116 12.00 9.06 2.44
N HIS A 117 10.98 8.61 1.73
CA HIS A 117 10.31 7.35 1.95
C HIS A 117 11.31 6.18 1.95
N ALA A 118 12.15 6.03 0.94
CA ALA A 118 13.15 4.97 0.90
C ALA A 118 14.10 5.00 2.11
N VAL A 119 14.61 6.19 2.48
CA VAL A 119 15.52 6.36 3.63
C VAL A 119 14.92 5.78 4.91
N PHE A 120 13.71 6.15 5.29
CA PHE A 120 13.17 5.66 6.56
C PHE A 120 12.66 4.22 6.48
N ARG A 121 12.35 3.68 5.28
CA ARG A 121 12.11 2.23 5.11
C ARG A 121 13.39 1.43 5.35
N GLN A 122 14.52 1.89 4.82
CA GLN A 122 15.83 1.31 5.10
C GLN A 122 16.10 1.34 6.61
N ASN A 123 15.81 2.46 7.29
CA ASN A 123 15.94 2.55 8.75
C ASN A 123 15.00 1.62 9.52
N CYS A 124 13.86 1.22 8.95
CA CYS A 124 12.96 0.21 9.54
C CYS A 124 13.45 -1.23 9.29
N GLY A 125 14.48 -1.44 8.48
CA GLY A 125 14.99 -2.78 8.13
C GLY A 125 14.39 -3.37 6.84
N ALA A 126 13.68 -2.58 6.03
CA ALA A 126 13.24 -3.05 4.72
C ALA A 126 14.41 -3.10 3.74
N SER A 127 14.55 -4.23 3.04
CA SER A 127 15.53 -4.44 1.96
C SER A 127 15.07 -3.86 0.63
N HIS A 128 13.75 -3.76 0.43
CA HIS A 128 13.13 -3.28 -0.80
C HIS A 128 11.97 -2.34 -0.49
N PHE A 129 11.72 -1.37 -1.36
CA PHE A 129 10.58 -0.46 -1.26
C PHE A 129 9.83 -0.38 -2.59
N ILE A 130 8.52 -0.58 -2.54
CA ILE A 130 7.64 -0.43 -3.70
C ILE A 130 7.39 1.06 -3.96
N VAL A 131 7.79 1.52 -5.16
CA VAL A 131 7.47 2.85 -5.67
C VAL A 131 6.63 2.69 -6.92
N GLY A 132 5.34 3.03 -6.82
CA GLY A 132 4.40 2.94 -7.93
C GLY A 132 4.37 4.20 -8.81
N ARG A 133 3.36 4.26 -9.68
CA ARG A 133 3.03 5.45 -10.48
C ARG A 133 2.62 6.62 -9.59
N ASP A 134 3.09 7.83 -9.92
CA ASP A 134 2.72 9.10 -9.27
C ASP A 134 2.91 9.07 -7.74
N HIS A 135 3.98 8.39 -7.30
CA HIS A 135 4.23 8.16 -5.89
C HIS A 135 4.46 9.46 -5.13
N ALA A 136 3.65 9.68 -4.09
CA ALA A 136 3.64 10.90 -3.29
C ALA A 136 3.37 12.20 -4.06
N GLY A 137 2.78 12.11 -5.26
CA GLY A 137 2.40 13.28 -6.06
C GLY A 137 1.16 14.01 -5.55
N ALA A 138 0.95 15.20 -6.09
CA ALA A 138 -0.30 15.96 -5.97
C ALA A 138 -0.56 16.74 -7.26
N GLY A 139 -1.83 16.87 -7.63
CA GLY A 139 -2.21 17.53 -8.89
C GLY A 139 -1.49 16.92 -10.09
N ASP A 140 -1.08 17.78 -11.03
CA ASP A 140 -0.35 17.40 -12.25
C ASP A 140 1.10 17.92 -12.23
N TYR A 141 1.73 18.01 -11.05
CA TYR A 141 3.09 18.58 -10.91
C TYR A 141 4.21 17.62 -11.31
N TYR A 142 3.96 16.31 -11.33
CA TYR A 142 4.97 15.28 -11.55
C TYR A 142 4.51 14.30 -12.64
N GLY A 143 5.46 13.80 -13.42
CA GLY A 143 5.21 12.73 -14.37
C GLY A 143 4.90 11.40 -13.67
N ALA A 144 4.34 10.47 -14.45
CA ALA A 144 3.85 9.19 -13.95
C ALA A 144 4.93 8.36 -13.23
N PHE A 145 6.19 8.44 -13.67
CA PHE A 145 7.30 7.62 -13.16
C PHE A 145 8.50 8.43 -12.66
N ASP A 146 8.38 9.77 -12.57
CA ASP A 146 9.44 10.64 -12.07
C ASP A 146 9.95 10.22 -10.68
N ALA A 147 9.04 9.68 -9.84
CA ALA A 147 9.37 9.19 -8.51
C ALA A 147 10.18 7.88 -8.50
N GLN A 148 10.21 7.14 -9.60
CA GLN A 148 11.10 6.00 -9.81
C GLN A 148 12.42 6.46 -10.44
N GLU A 149 12.34 7.34 -11.44
CA GLU A 149 13.49 7.85 -12.19
C GLU A 149 14.43 8.69 -11.32
N ILE A 150 13.93 9.35 -10.27
CA ILE A 150 14.79 10.12 -9.36
C ILE A 150 15.87 9.27 -8.68
N PHE A 151 15.64 7.97 -8.50
CA PHE A 151 16.66 7.06 -7.93
C PHE A 151 17.84 6.86 -8.89
N ASP A 152 17.68 7.11 -10.19
CA ASP A 152 18.77 7.08 -11.18
C ASP A 152 19.65 8.34 -11.12
N THR A 153 19.25 9.35 -10.32
CA THR A 153 19.93 10.66 -10.25
C THR A 153 20.75 10.86 -8.96
N ILE A 154 20.60 9.97 -7.98
CA ILE A 154 21.35 10.01 -6.72
C ILE A 154 22.65 9.18 -6.84
N PRO A 155 23.65 9.39 -5.97
CA PRO A 155 24.82 8.51 -5.93
C PRO A 155 24.43 7.04 -5.70
N GLU A 156 25.10 6.12 -6.38
CA GLU A 156 24.80 4.68 -6.36
C GLU A 156 24.88 4.06 -4.95
N ASP A 157 25.76 4.61 -4.10
CA ASP A 157 26.00 4.18 -2.72
C ASP A 157 25.21 4.97 -1.66
N ALA A 158 24.28 5.85 -2.08
CA ALA A 158 23.52 6.69 -1.16
C ALA A 158 22.47 5.91 -0.34
N LEU A 159 22.01 4.76 -0.85
CA LEU A 159 20.99 3.91 -0.25
C LEU A 159 21.35 2.43 -0.43
N GLU A 160 21.08 1.63 0.60
CA GLU A 160 21.22 0.16 0.54
C GLU A 160 19.91 -0.50 0.10
N ILE A 161 18.77 0.17 0.33
CA ILE A 161 17.44 -0.34 -0.02
C ILE A 161 17.24 -0.37 -1.54
N GLY A 162 16.81 -1.52 -2.06
CA GLY A 162 16.40 -1.67 -3.46
C GLY A 162 15.03 -1.06 -3.73
N ILE A 163 14.81 -0.57 -4.96
CA ILE A 163 13.50 -0.04 -5.37
C ILE A 163 12.79 -1.03 -6.29
N PHE A 164 11.63 -1.50 -5.85
CA PHE A 164 10.71 -2.24 -6.71
C PHE A 164 9.83 -1.23 -7.47
N ARG A 165 10.11 -1.05 -8.77
CA ARG A 165 9.40 -0.10 -9.65
C ARG A 165 8.05 -0.68 -10.06
N GLY A 166 7.01 -0.42 -9.27
CA GLY A 166 5.66 -0.89 -9.53
C GLY A 166 5.01 -0.18 -10.72
N ASN A 167 4.16 -0.89 -11.47
CA ASN A 167 3.39 -0.33 -12.59
C ASN A 167 1.87 -0.48 -12.35
N PHE A 168 1.05 -0.06 -13.31
CA PHE A 168 -0.38 -0.31 -13.30
C PHE A 168 -0.64 -1.80 -13.06
N THR A 169 -1.28 -2.06 -11.94
CA THR A 169 -1.60 -3.41 -11.47
C THR A 169 -3.09 -3.63 -11.66
N VAL A 170 -3.44 -4.60 -12.51
CA VAL A 170 -4.80 -4.77 -13.02
C VAL A 170 -5.16 -6.25 -13.08
N TRP A 171 -6.45 -6.56 -13.07
CA TRP A 171 -6.92 -7.91 -13.32
C TRP A 171 -6.83 -8.21 -14.82
N SER A 172 -6.08 -9.23 -15.20
CA SER A 172 -6.09 -9.76 -16.57
C SER A 172 -7.17 -10.82 -16.71
N LYS A 173 -8.13 -10.60 -17.60
CA LYS A 173 -9.17 -11.59 -17.96
C LYS A 173 -8.57 -12.82 -18.62
N LYS A 174 -7.47 -12.64 -19.36
CA LYS A 174 -6.79 -13.70 -20.12
C LYS A 174 -6.00 -14.64 -19.22
N LEU A 175 -5.32 -14.09 -18.21
CA LEU A 175 -4.52 -14.87 -17.25
C LEU A 175 -5.31 -15.24 -15.99
N ASN A 176 -6.48 -14.62 -15.79
CA ASN A 176 -7.35 -14.82 -14.63
C ASN A 176 -6.63 -14.53 -13.30
N GLU A 177 -5.79 -13.50 -13.30
CA GLU A 177 -4.98 -13.07 -12.16
C GLU A 177 -4.66 -11.57 -12.19
N ILE A 178 -4.10 -11.07 -11.10
CA ILE A 178 -3.57 -9.70 -11.04
C ILE A 178 -2.19 -9.68 -11.66
N VAL A 179 -1.96 -8.75 -12.59
CA VAL A 179 -0.67 -8.56 -13.26
C VAL A 179 -0.25 -7.10 -13.23
N MET A 180 1.06 -6.84 -13.33
CA MET A 180 1.57 -5.54 -13.73
C MET A 180 1.52 -5.44 -15.26
N MET A 181 0.97 -4.36 -15.81
CA MET A 181 0.83 -4.19 -17.27
C MET A 181 2.17 -4.21 -18.01
N SER A 182 3.28 -3.89 -17.34
CA SER A 182 4.64 -4.00 -17.90
C SER A 182 5.03 -5.43 -18.24
N ASP A 183 4.54 -6.41 -17.47
CA ASP A 183 4.98 -7.81 -17.54
C ASP A 183 4.03 -8.65 -18.40
N SER A 184 2.84 -8.11 -18.69
CA SER A 184 1.79 -8.77 -19.45
C SER A 184 1.14 -7.79 -20.43
N PRO A 185 1.84 -7.31 -21.47
CA PRO A 185 1.31 -6.33 -22.43
C PRO A 185 0.22 -6.97 -23.32
N HIS A 186 -1.01 -6.95 -22.82
CA HIS A 186 -2.23 -7.32 -23.53
C HIS A 186 -3.01 -6.09 -24.01
N ASP A 187 -4.03 -6.33 -24.83
CA ASP A 187 -4.93 -5.28 -25.30
C ASP A 187 -5.76 -4.71 -24.16
N ALA A 188 -6.20 -3.45 -24.28
CA ALA A 188 -6.95 -2.76 -23.23
C ALA A 188 -8.20 -3.55 -22.77
N ASP A 189 -8.85 -4.25 -23.69
CA ASP A 189 -10.05 -5.05 -23.44
C ASP A 189 -9.78 -6.32 -22.62
N ASP A 190 -8.52 -6.79 -22.56
CA ASP A 190 -8.11 -7.95 -21.77
C ASP A 190 -7.97 -7.62 -20.28
N TYR A 191 -7.99 -6.34 -19.91
CA TYR A 191 -7.94 -5.92 -18.52
C TYR A 191 -9.33 -5.58 -17.98
N PHE A 192 -9.48 -5.76 -16.68
CA PHE A 192 -10.67 -5.35 -15.95
C PHE A 192 -10.31 -4.31 -14.90
N SER A 193 -10.97 -3.15 -14.96
CA SER A 193 -10.88 -2.09 -13.97
C SER A 193 -12.21 -1.35 -13.86
N ILE A 194 -12.44 -0.72 -12.71
CA ILE A 194 -13.54 0.22 -12.51
C ILE A 194 -12.98 1.52 -11.92
N SER A 195 -13.64 2.64 -12.16
CA SER A 195 -13.22 3.92 -11.56
C SER A 195 -13.43 3.89 -10.04
N GLY A 196 -12.61 4.63 -9.29
CA GLY A 196 -12.79 4.78 -7.85
C GLY A 196 -14.14 5.43 -7.47
N THR A 197 -14.69 6.27 -8.35
CA THR A 197 -16.06 6.81 -8.20
C THR A 197 -17.08 5.69 -8.28
N LYS A 198 -17.01 4.84 -9.31
CA LYS A 198 -17.93 3.72 -9.47
C LYS A 198 -17.84 2.72 -8.32
N LEU A 199 -16.62 2.42 -7.85
CA LEU A 199 -16.43 1.56 -6.68
C LEU A 199 -17.11 2.14 -5.43
N ARG A 200 -16.93 3.44 -5.15
CA ARG A 200 -17.59 4.08 -4.00
C ARG A 200 -19.11 4.11 -4.12
N GLU A 201 -19.65 4.36 -5.31
CA GLU A 201 -21.10 4.30 -5.56
C GLU A 201 -21.66 2.91 -5.25
N MET A 202 -21.00 1.84 -5.72
CA MET A 202 -21.41 0.47 -5.44
C MET A 202 -21.39 0.20 -3.92
N LEU A 203 -20.30 0.56 -3.25
CA LEU A 203 -20.16 0.33 -1.81
C LEU A 203 -21.22 1.09 -0.99
N ALA A 204 -21.53 2.34 -1.35
CA ALA A 204 -22.57 3.13 -0.70
C ALA A 204 -23.98 2.59 -0.96
N ALA A 205 -24.22 1.98 -2.13
CA ALA A 205 -25.47 1.31 -2.45
C ALA A 205 -25.63 -0.07 -1.77
N GLY A 206 -24.59 -0.58 -1.09
CA GLY A 206 -24.56 -1.95 -0.57
C GLY A 206 -24.44 -3.01 -1.66
N GLU A 207 -23.97 -2.61 -2.85
CA GLU A 207 -23.73 -3.51 -3.97
C GLU A 207 -22.28 -4.03 -3.89
N PRO A 208 -22.06 -5.35 -3.77
CA PRO A 208 -20.72 -5.89 -3.69
C PRO A 208 -19.96 -5.62 -5.00
N PRO A 209 -18.73 -5.06 -4.93
CA PRO A 209 -17.89 -4.91 -6.12
C PRO A 209 -17.50 -6.28 -6.68
N PRO A 210 -17.13 -6.36 -7.97
CA PRO A 210 -16.66 -7.60 -8.56
C PRO A 210 -15.43 -8.14 -7.80
N PRO A 211 -15.30 -9.47 -7.65
CA PRO A 211 -14.19 -10.09 -6.92
C PRO A 211 -12.83 -9.75 -7.53
N GLU A 212 -12.76 -9.43 -8.82
CA GLU A 212 -11.57 -8.95 -9.55
C GLU A 212 -11.05 -7.61 -9.01
N ILE A 213 -11.90 -6.80 -8.39
CA ILE A 213 -11.57 -5.47 -7.86
C ILE A 213 -11.28 -5.52 -6.37
N ALA A 214 -12.14 -6.17 -5.58
CA ALA A 214 -12.00 -6.23 -4.13
C ALA A 214 -12.42 -7.60 -3.60
N ARG A 215 -11.73 -8.03 -2.53
CA ARG A 215 -12.09 -9.24 -1.81
C ARG A 215 -13.45 -9.07 -1.13
N PRO A 216 -14.37 -10.05 -1.17
CA PRO A 216 -15.70 -9.92 -0.60
C PRO A 216 -15.72 -9.46 0.87
N GLU A 217 -14.82 -9.99 1.69
CA GLU A 217 -14.72 -9.67 3.12
C GLU A 217 -14.23 -8.24 3.36
N VAL A 218 -13.28 -7.78 2.53
CA VAL A 218 -12.81 -6.39 2.57
C VAL A 218 -13.90 -5.44 2.08
N ALA A 219 -14.61 -5.82 1.01
CA ALA A 219 -15.70 -5.04 0.47
C ALA A 219 -16.86 -4.92 1.48
N GLN A 220 -17.14 -5.97 2.24
CA GLN A 220 -18.17 -5.94 3.28
C GLN A 220 -17.87 -4.89 4.35
N ILE A 221 -16.65 -4.83 4.88
CA ILE A 221 -16.23 -3.81 5.85
C ILE A 221 -16.43 -2.40 5.28
N LEU A 222 -16.08 -2.20 4.00
CA LEU A 222 -16.24 -0.90 3.34
C LEU A 222 -17.71 -0.55 3.10
N MET A 223 -18.54 -1.51 2.70
CA MET A 223 -19.99 -1.31 2.53
C MET A 223 -20.63 -0.89 3.84
N GLU A 224 -20.36 -1.60 4.94
CA GLU A 224 -20.88 -1.28 6.27
C GLU A 224 -20.55 0.17 6.67
N TYR A 225 -19.30 0.60 6.41
CA TYR A 225 -18.88 1.99 6.62
C TYR A 225 -19.67 2.97 5.73
N TYR A 226 -19.66 2.79 4.40
CA TYR A 226 -20.30 3.74 3.49
C TYR A 226 -21.81 3.83 3.67
N GLN A 227 -22.46 2.73 4.05
CA GLN A 227 -23.88 2.72 4.38
C GLN A 227 -24.16 3.42 5.72
N SER A 228 -23.26 3.34 6.71
CA SER A 228 -23.43 4.10 7.96
C SER A 228 -23.34 5.61 7.73
N GLU A 229 -22.45 6.06 6.85
CA GLU A 229 -22.30 7.48 6.50
C GLU A 229 -23.50 8.01 5.71
N ALA A 230 -24.10 7.21 4.83
CA ALA A 230 -25.28 7.59 4.08
C ALA A 230 -26.55 7.70 4.94
N ASN A 231 -26.55 7.05 6.10
CA ASN A 231 -27.66 7.06 7.06
C ASN A 231 -27.46 8.07 8.22
N ALA A 232 -26.31 8.75 8.28
CA ALA A 232 -25.97 9.77 9.27
C ALA A 232 -26.35 11.19 8.81
#